data_AF-A0A661V7J2-F1
#
_entry.id   AF-A0A661V7J2-F1
#
_cell.length_a   1.000
_cell.length_b   1.000
_cell.length_c   1.000
_cell.angle_alpha   90.00
_cell.angle_beta   90.00
_cell.angle_gamma   90.00
#
_symmetry.space_group_name_H-M   'P 1'
#
loop_
_entity.id
_entity.type
_entity.pdbx_description
1 polymer ?
#
loop_
_entity_poly.entity_id
_entity_poly.type
_entity_poly.pdbx_seq_one_letter_code
_entity_poly.pdbx_strand_id
1 'polypeptide(L)'
;MNQSERETSLLQEQIERRRKRGAEELARVVNQGKHPVYSTFEVTSTSERVYTVHIRSLTERLNTCTCPDYKTNTIGTCKHIEGVLINLEEQFADRWEEFVAQAPPVNQIYLHHAEQTTVRITLPLPENERLGEILARHFDSEGILVGKVTHTLPVLFSELERLPAAEREQIHVEQAVHDYLKKQQDIEAIEQQKRWFLDQVEKGNRSLNVIATPLYPYQEEGVLHLAFGRRAMLADDMGLGKTVQAIAAAALLKQLRDIEHVLVVCPASLKHQWAREIRRFTSLSVQVIEGNPLQRRDLYRDLQFFNVMNYELVHYDEEELNRRRFDLIILDEAQRIKNWRTKTADRIKRLRSPYAFVLTGTPLENRLDELYSIFQFIDPTILGPLWRFNERYYETERRSSGSYKVLGHKNLDELRRRI
;
A
#
# COMPACT_ATOMS: atom_id res chain seq x y z
N MET A 1 -13.77 -31.62 -1.22
CA MET A 1 -13.54 -30.38 -1.96
C MET A 1 -12.03 -30.18 -2.04
N ASN A 2 -11.47 -30.18 -3.25
CA ASN A 2 -10.04 -29.93 -3.47
C ASN A 2 -9.73 -28.45 -3.12
N GLN A 3 -8.47 -28.10 -2.88
CA GLN A 3 -8.04 -26.75 -2.44
C GLN A 3 -8.48 -25.66 -3.44
N SER A 4 -8.42 -25.96 -4.74
CA SER A 4 -8.86 -25.05 -5.82
C SER A 4 -10.38 -24.79 -5.82
N GLU A 5 -11.20 -25.83 -5.58
CA GLU A 5 -12.66 -25.69 -5.47
C GLU A 5 -13.05 -24.86 -4.25
N ARG A 6 -12.32 -25.03 -3.14
CA ARG A 6 -12.52 -24.25 -1.91
C ARG A 6 -12.23 -22.77 -2.13
N GLU A 7 -11.11 -22.45 -2.77
CA GLU A 7 -10.73 -21.07 -3.09
C GLU A 7 -11.74 -20.41 -4.03
N THR A 8 -12.19 -21.15 -5.06
CA THR A 8 -13.21 -20.67 -6.00
C THR A 8 -14.53 -20.38 -5.30
N SER A 9 -14.98 -21.28 -4.40
CA SER A 9 -16.19 -21.08 -3.61
C SER A 9 -16.10 -19.86 -2.69
N LEU A 10 -14.97 -19.67 -2.02
CA LEU A 10 -14.73 -18.50 -1.16
C LEU A 10 -14.66 -17.20 -1.95
N LEU A 11 -14.00 -17.21 -3.11
CA LEU A 11 -13.96 -16.05 -4.01
C LEU A 11 -15.39 -15.62 -4.40
N GLN A 12 -16.25 -16.59 -4.75
CA GLN A 12 -17.64 -16.31 -5.09
C GLN A 12 -18.42 -15.73 -3.91
N GLU A 13 -18.24 -16.26 -2.69
CA GLU A 13 -18.84 -15.70 -1.46
C GLU A 13 -18.38 -14.25 -1.22
N GLN A 14 -17.10 -13.94 -1.47
CA GLN A 14 -16.56 -12.59 -1.33
C GLN A 14 -17.11 -11.60 -2.37
N ILE A 15 -17.40 -12.08 -3.58
CA ILE A 15 -18.03 -11.29 -4.64
C ILE A 15 -19.49 -11.03 -4.27
N GLU A 16 -20.25 -12.06 -3.90
CA GLU A 16 -21.66 -11.93 -3.55
C GLU A 16 -21.86 -10.99 -2.34
N ARG A 17 -20.96 -11.06 -1.36
CA ARG A 17 -20.96 -10.11 -0.24
C ARG A 17 -20.75 -8.66 -0.70
N ARG A 18 -19.93 -8.42 -1.71
CA ARG A 18 -19.72 -7.08 -2.28
C ARG A 18 -20.93 -6.63 -3.09
N ARG A 19 -21.54 -7.55 -3.84
CA ARG A 19 -22.79 -7.31 -4.58
C ARG A 19 -23.91 -6.86 -3.65
N LYS A 20 -24.17 -7.63 -2.58
CA LYS A 20 -25.14 -7.28 -1.54
C LYS A 20 -24.88 -5.90 -0.92
N ARG A 21 -23.62 -5.64 -0.53
CA ARG A 21 -23.24 -4.34 0.05
C ARG A 21 -23.32 -3.19 -0.96
N GLY A 22 -23.11 -3.46 -2.25
CA GLY A 22 -23.28 -2.49 -3.32
C GLY A 22 -24.74 -2.09 -3.50
N ALA A 23 -25.68 -3.04 -3.33
CA ALA A 23 -27.10 -2.75 -3.34
C ALA A 23 -27.56 -1.94 -2.10
N GLU A 24 -27.00 -2.23 -0.93
CA GLU A 24 -27.49 -1.67 0.35
C GLU A 24 -26.75 -0.40 0.83
N GLU A 25 -25.46 -0.24 0.52
CA GLU A 25 -24.58 0.75 1.16
C GLU A 25 -24.18 1.93 0.24
N LEU A 26 -24.80 2.07 -0.93
CA LEU A 26 -24.59 3.21 -1.83
C LEU A 26 -25.71 4.24 -1.66
N ALA A 27 -25.31 5.50 -1.43
CA ALA A 27 -26.25 6.60 -1.25
C ALA A 27 -26.56 7.32 -2.57
N ARG A 28 -25.56 7.46 -3.45
CA ARG A 28 -25.69 8.16 -4.72
C ARG A 28 -24.70 7.63 -5.75
N VAL A 29 -25.15 7.47 -6.99
CA VAL A 29 -24.32 7.17 -8.17
C VAL A 29 -24.57 8.26 -9.21
N VAL A 30 -23.51 8.88 -9.72
CA VAL A 30 -23.59 9.97 -10.71
C VAL A 30 -22.63 9.66 -11.85
N ASN A 31 -23.15 9.63 -13.08
CA ASN A 31 -22.31 9.52 -14.28
C ASN A 31 -21.63 10.87 -14.57
N GLN A 32 -20.30 10.87 -14.66
CA GLN A 32 -19.47 12.06 -14.92
C GLN A 32 -18.96 12.12 -16.38
N GLY A 33 -19.19 11.08 -17.17
CA GLY A 33 -18.76 11.01 -18.57
C GLY A 33 -19.91 11.13 -19.56
N LYS A 34 -19.57 11.01 -20.85
CA LYS A 34 -20.52 11.19 -21.96
C LYS A 34 -21.31 9.92 -22.28
N HIS A 35 -20.71 8.76 -22.09
CA HIS A 35 -21.35 7.49 -22.41
C HIS A 35 -22.27 7.05 -21.26
N PRO A 36 -23.47 6.50 -21.51
CA PRO A 36 -24.40 6.11 -20.45
C PRO A 36 -23.87 5.01 -19.53
N VAL A 37 -23.08 4.08 -20.08
CA VAL A 37 -22.61 2.85 -19.41
C VAL A 37 -21.08 2.82 -19.22
N TYR A 38 -20.31 2.71 -20.30
CA TYR A 38 -18.84 2.76 -20.30
C TYR A 38 -18.28 4.14 -19.97
N SER A 39 -18.33 4.48 -18.68
CA SER A 39 -18.08 5.83 -18.20
C SER A 39 -17.37 5.85 -16.84
N THR A 40 -17.08 7.07 -16.40
CA THR A 40 -16.61 7.35 -15.05
C THR A 40 -17.80 7.74 -14.18
N PHE A 41 -17.99 7.04 -13.07
CA PHE A 41 -19.05 7.26 -12.11
C PHE A 41 -18.48 7.75 -10.79
N GLU A 42 -19.09 8.79 -10.24
CA GLU A 42 -18.89 9.21 -8.87
C GLU A 42 -19.90 8.48 -7.98
N VAL A 43 -19.39 7.78 -6.97
CA VAL A 43 -20.18 6.95 -6.06
C VAL A 43 -20.01 7.49 -4.64
N THR A 44 -21.11 7.94 -4.04
CA THR A 44 -21.17 8.34 -2.63
C THR A 44 -21.68 7.18 -1.80
N SER A 45 -20.89 6.75 -0.82
CA SER A 45 -21.29 5.74 0.16
C SER A 45 -22.21 6.32 1.24
N THR A 46 -22.93 5.46 1.97
CA THR A 46 -23.69 5.86 3.18
C THR A 46 -22.83 6.49 4.28
N SER A 47 -21.51 6.32 4.22
CA SER A 47 -20.55 6.99 5.11
C SER A 47 -20.09 8.36 4.61
N GLU A 48 -20.79 8.93 3.62
CA GLU A 48 -20.50 10.21 2.94
C GLU A 48 -19.15 10.28 2.21
N ARG A 49 -18.39 9.18 2.19
CA ARG A 49 -17.17 9.09 1.40
C ARG A 49 -17.51 8.92 -0.08
N VAL A 50 -16.79 9.67 -0.90
CA VAL A 50 -16.91 9.68 -2.35
C VAL A 50 -15.77 8.89 -2.98
N TYR A 51 -16.10 8.05 -3.95
CA TYR A 51 -15.15 7.27 -4.74
C TYR A 51 -15.49 7.36 -6.22
N THR A 52 -14.50 7.07 -7.05
CA THR A 52 -14.65 7.04 -8.50
C THR A 52 -14.62 5.59 -8.96
N VAL A 53 -15.56 5.23 -9.84
CA VAL A 53 -15.68 3.91 -10.47
C VAL A 53 -15.59 4.10 -11.97
N HIS A 54 -14.74 3.33 -12.64
CA HIS A 54 -14.64 3.32 -14.10
C HIS A 54 -15.19 2.00 -14.64
N ILE A 55 -16.22 2.08 -15.47
CA ILE A 55 -16.86 0.93 -16.11
C ILE A 55 -16.27 0.74 -17.51
N ARG A 56 -15.67 -0.43 -17.72
CA ARG A 56 -15.00 -0.87 -18.96
C ARG A 56 -15.51 -2.22 -19.44
N SER A 57 -16.16 -2.98 -18.57
CA SER A 57 -16.80 -4.23 -18.95
C SER A 57 -18.01 -4.45 -18.07
N LEU A 58 -19.07 -5.01 -18.65
CA LEU A 58 -20.28 -5.39 -17.93
C LEU A 58 -20.25 -6.86 -17.48
N THR A 59 -19.41 -7.67 -18.12
CA THR A 59 -19.34 -9.11 -17.93
C THR A 59 -18.02 -9.54 -17.30
N GLU A 60 -16.94 -8.83 -17.60
CA GLU A 60 -15.60 -9.12 -17.12
C GLU A 60 -15.20 -8.20 -15.97
N ARG A 61 -14.30 -8.68 -15.11
CA ARG A 61 -13.79 -7.94 -13.96
C ARG A 61 -12.67 -6.97 -14.34
N LEU A 62 -12.91 -6.12 -15.34
CA LEU A 62 -11.94 -5.12 -15.84
C LEU A 62 -12.18 -3.71 -15.29
N ASN A 63 -13.28 -3.52 -14.55
CA ASN A 63 -13.66 -2.25 -13.94
C ASN A 63 -12.69 -1.86 -12.83
N THR A 64 -12.49 -0.56 -12.62
CA THR A 64 -11.60 -0.04 -11.57
C THR A 64 -12.34 0.87 -10.60
N CYS A 65 -11.83 0.96 -9.36
CA CYS A 65 -12.37 1.87 -8.36
C CYS A 65 -11.25 2.48 -7.49
N THR A 66 -11.42 3.73 -7.10
CA THR A 66 -10.45 4.43 -6.24
C THR A 66 -10.52 4.03 -4.76
N CYS A 67 -11.48 3.18 -4.36
CA CYS A 67 -11.65 2.81 -2.96
C CYS A 67 -10.52 1.91 -2.42
N PRO A 68 -10.20 1.99 -1.12
CA PRO A 68 -9.15 1.17 -0.51
C PRO A 68 -9.39 -0.35 -0.63
N ASP A 69 -10.66 -0.80 -0.60
CA ASP A 69 -11.00 -2.22 -0.77
C ASP A 69 -10.54 -2.72 -2.14
N TYR A 70 -10.89 -2.02 -3.24
CA TYR A 70 -10.48 -2.43 -4.60
C TYR A 70 -8.96 -2.57 -4.74
N LYS A 71 -8.21 -1.58 -4.23
CA LYS A 71 -6.74 -1.54 -4.32
C LYS A 71 -6.04 -2.68 -3.59
N THR A 72 -6.69 -3.31 -2.61
CA THR A 72 -6.06 -4.28 -1.72
C THR A 72 -6.73 -5.65 -1.74
N ASN A 73 -7.94 -5.77 -2.31
CA ASN A 73 -8.71 -7.00 -2.21
C ASN A 73 -8.33 -8.07 -3.22
N THR A 74 -7.61 -7.75 -4.30
CA THR A 74 -7.11 -8.72 -5.29
C THR A 74 -8.20 -9.59 -5.95
N ILE A 75 -9.46 -9.12 -5.99
CA ILE A 75 -10.62 -9.83 -6.58
C ILE A 75 -10.97 -9.26 -7.97
N GLY A 76 -10.57 -8.02 -8.26
CA GLY A 76 -10.97 -7.30 -9.48
C GLY A 76 -12.34 -6.62 -9.39
N THR A 77 -12.97 -6.58 -8.22
CA THR A 77 -14.19 -5.80 -7.98
C THR A 77 -14.27 -5.31 -6.52
N CYS A 78 -15.16 -4.36 -6.23
CA CYS A 78 -15.48 -3.87 -4.89
C CYS A 78 -16.98 -3.55 -4.81
N LYS A 79 -17.49 -3.26 -3.60
CA LYS A 79 -18.92 -2.92 -3.45
C LYS A 79 -19.40 -1.75 -4.33
N HIS A 80 -18.51 -0.79 -4.64
CA HIS A 80 -18.88 0.36 -5.47
C HIS A 80 -19.01 -0.03 -6.94
N ILE A 81 -18.11 -0.89 -7.44
CA ILE A 81 -18.22 -1.43 -8.81
C ILE A 81 -19.50 -2.23 -8.94
N GLU A 82 -19.74 -3.18 -8.03
CA GLU A 82 -20.93 -4.02 -8.06
C GLU A 82 -22.22 -3.19 -7.96
N GLY A 83 -22.27 -2.20 -7.08
CA GLY A 83 -23.46 -1.35 -6.96
C GLY A 83 -23.69 -0.46 -8.18
N VAL A 84 -22.64 0.02 -8.87
CA VAL A 84 -22.79 0.71 -10.15
C VAL A 84 -23.30 -0.24 -11.23
N LEU A 85 -22.76 -1.46 -11.31
CA LEU A 85 -23.23 -2.47 -12.27
C LEU A 85 -24.71 -2.82 -12.05
N ILE A 86 -25.14 -3.02 -10.80
CA ILE A 86 -26.56 -3.25 -10.46
C ILE A 86 -27.42 -2.07 -10.91
N ASN A 87 -27.01 -0.83 -10.60
CA ASN A 87 -27.78 0.35 -10.97
C ASN A 87 -27.89 0.52 -12.50
N LEU A 88 -26.83 0.21 -13.23
CA LEU A 88 -26.83 0.23 -14.70
C LEU A 88 -27.69 -0.90 -15.28
N GLU A 89 -27.63 -2.10 -14.73
CA GLU A 89 -28.45 -3.25 -15.13
C GLU A 89 -29.94 -2.95 -14.93
N GLU A 90 -30.32 -2.34 -13.80
CA GLU A 90 -31.69 -1.91 -13.54
C GLU A 90 -32.13 -0.75 -14.45
N GLN A 91 -31.26 0.25 -14.65
CA GLN A 91 -31.59 1.44 -15.44
C GLN A 91 -31.70 1.14 -16.94
N PHE A 92 -30.89 0.22 -17.45
CA PHE A 92 -30.80 -0.11 -18.87
C PHE A 92 -31.21 -1.55 -19.17
N ALA A 93 -32.10 -2.14 -18.36
CA ALA A 93 -32.54 -3.54 -18.49
C ALA A 93 -32.94 -3.93 -19.92
N ASP A 94 -33.74 -3.09 -20.59
CA ASP A 94 -34.22 -3.35 -21.96
C ASP A 94 -33.12 -3.30 -23.03
N ARG A 95 -31.97 -2.68 -22.72
CA ARG A 95 -30.83 -2.46 -23.62
C ARG A 95 -29.54 -3.10 -23.10
N TRP A 96 -29.61 -3.93 -22.06
CA TRP A 96 -28.43 -4.46 -21.39
C TRP A 96 -27.57 -5.28 -22.34
N GLU A 97 -28.18 -6.22 -23.07
CA GLU A 97 -27.51 -7.06 -24.06
C GLU A 97 -26.88 -6.23 -25.19
N GLU A 98 -27.52 -5.11 -25.58
CA GLU A 98 -26.97 -4.18 -26.57
C GLU A 98 -25.67 -3.56 -26.06
N PHE A 99 -25.63 -3.13 -24.79
CA PHE A 99 -24.42 -2.58 -24.19
C PHE A 99 -23.35 -3.64 -23.95
N VAL A 100 -23.72 -4.86 -23.53
CA VAL A 100 -22.78 -5.98 -23.33
C VAL A 100 -22.06 -6.33 -24.64
N ALA A 101 -22.74 -6.26 -25.77
CA ALA A 101 -22.15 -6.52 -27.09
C ALA A 101 -21.28 -5.36 -27.61
N GLN A 102 -21.35 -4.18 -27.00
CA GLN A 102 -20.56 -3.01 -27.39
C GLN A 102 -19.18 -3.02 -26.72
N ALA A 103 -18.16 -2.66 -27.50
CA ALA A 103 -16.86 -2.34 -26.94
C ALA A 103 -16.86 -0.97 -26.23
N PRO A 104 -16.00 -0.76 -25.21
CA PRO A 104 -15.82 0.54 -24.60
C PRO A 104 -15.41 1.58 -25.65
N PRO A 105 -16.06 2.75 -25.70
CA PRO A 105 -15.83 3.74 -26.75
C PRO A 105 -14.56 4.58 -26.55
N VAL A 106 -13.79 4.32 -25.49
CA VAL A 106 -12.61 5.11 -25.12
C VAL A 106 -11.41 4.19 -24.96
N ASN A 107 -10.30 4.51 -25.64
CA ASN A 107 -9.03 3.82 -25.44
C ASN A 107 -8.40 4.32 -24.14
N GLN A 108 -8.20 3.43 -23.19
CA GLN A 108 -7.66 3.78 -21.88
C GLN A 108 -6.56 2.84 -21.44
N ILE A 109 -5.42 3.39 -21.02
CA ILE A 109 -4.39 2.66 -20.29
C ILE A 109 -4.66 2.85 -18.80
N TYR A 110 -4.86 1.75 -18.08
CA TYR A 110 -5.32 1.76 -16.69
C TYR A 110 -4.58 0.72 -15.83
N LEU A 111 -4.68 0.89 -14.51
CA LEU A 111 -4.11 -0.04 -13.54
C LEU A 111 -5.19 -1.01 -13.06
N HIS A 112 -4.96 -2.31 -13.24
CA HIS A 112 -5.87 -3.37 -12.83
C HIS A 112 -5.34 -4.13 -11.63
N HIS A 113 -6.16 -4.24 -10.57
CA HIS A 113 -5.80 -4.92 -9.33
C HIS A 113 -6.57 -6.25 -9.19
N ALA A 114 -5.95 -7.34 -9.65
CA ALA A 114 -6.40 -8.70 -9.42
C ALA A 114 -5.37 -9.46 -8.56
N GLU A 115 -5.04 -10.72 -8.89
CA GLU A 115 -4.00 -11.48 -8.19
C GLU A 115 -2.64 -10.79 -8.25
N GLN A 116 -2.37 -10.16 -9.39
CA GLN A 116 -1.24 -9.25 -9.58
C GLN A 116 -1.77 -7.91 -10.07
N THR A 117 -1.02 -6.85 -9.76
CA THR A 117 -1.30 -5.53 -10.32
C THR A 117 -0.69 -5.48 -11.72
N THR A 118 -1.52 -5.22 -12.73
CA THR A 118 -1.10 -5.17 -14.14
C THR A 118 -1.51 -3.83 -14.75
N VAL A 119 -0.71 -3.34 -15.69
CA VAL A 119 -1.09 -2.21 -16.54
C VAL A 119 -1.77 -2.77 -17.77
N ARG A 120 -2.97 -2.27 -18.09
CA ARG A 120 -3.80 -2.78 -19.17
C ARG A 120 -4.26 -1.69 -20.11
N ILE A 121 -4.63 -2.07 -21.32
CA ILE A 121 -5.33 -1.24 -22.32
C ILE A 121 -6.74 -1.80 -22.55
N THR A 122 -7.71 -0.94 -22.80
CA THR A 122 -9.05 -1.36 -23.23
C THR A 122 -8.98 -2.02 -24.60
N LEU A 123 -9.78 -3.07 -24.78
CA LEU A 123 -9.91 -3.79 -26.05
C LEU A 123 -11.28 -3.55 -26.69
N PRO A 124 -11.39 -3.63 -28.02
CA PRO A 124 -10.31 -3.87 -28.98
C PRO A 124 -9.39 -2.65 -29.10
N LEU A 125 -8.17 -2.87 -29.63
CA LEU A 125 -7.25 -1.77 -29.93
C LEU A 125 -7.86 -0.85 -31.01
N PRO A 126 -7.53 0.46 -30.99
CA PRO A 126 -8.06 1.40 -31.95
C PRO A 126 -7.68 1.04 -33.39
N GLU A 127 -8.63 1.20 -34.32
CA GLU A 127 -8.44 0.94 -35.76
C GLU A 127 -7.46 1.89 -36.44
N ASN A 128 -7.12 3.02 -35.80
CA ASN A 128 -6.10 3.93 -36.30
C ASN A 128 -4.76 3.19 -36.43
N GLU A 129 -4.25 3.08 -37.66
CA GLU A 129 -3.08 2.27 -37.99
C GLU A 129 -1.86 2.62 -37.12
N ARG A 130 -1.55 3.92 -36.93
CA ARG A 130 -0.38 4.36 -36.15
C ARG A 130 -0.55 4.12 -34.65
N LEU A 131 -1.69 4.53 -34.08
CA LEU A 131 -1.94 4.36 -32.65
C LEU A 131 -2.08 2.88 -32.29
N GLY A 132 -2.78 2.10 -33.12
CA GLY A 132 -2.93 0.66 -33.01
C GLY A 132 -1.59 -0.07 -33.05
N GLU A 133 -0.70 0.28 -33.99
CA GLU A 133 0.66 -0.29 -34.08
C GLU A 133 1.53 0.04 -32.86
N ILE A 134 1.44 1.27 -32.32
CA ILE A 134 2.16 1.62 -31.09
C ILE A 134 1.65 0.73 -29.95
N LEU A 135 0.34 0.65 -29.75
CA LEU A 135 -0.23 -0.12 -28.65
C LEU A 135 0.05 -1.62 -28.78
N ALA A 136 -0.06 -2.19 -29.98
CA ALA A 136 0.21 -3.61 -30.24
C ALA A 136 1.68 -4.02 -29.97
N ARG A 137 2.62 -3.07 -29.96
CA ARG A 137 4.02 -3.35 -29.58
C ARG A 137 4.24 -3.44 -28.08
N HIS A 138 3.38 -2.78 -27.29
CA HIS A 138 3.54 -2.68 -25.83
C HIS A 138 2.54 -3.51 -25.04
N PHE A 139 1.44 -3.96 -25.66
CA PHE A 139 0.40 -4.77 -25.04
C PHE A 139 0.21 -6.10 -25.78
N ASP A 140 -0.07 -7.16 -25.03
CA ASP A 140 -0.41 -8.47 -25.60
C ASP A 140 -1.87 -8.55 -26.10
N SER A 141 -2.28 -9.72 -26.58
CA SER A 141 -3.64 -9.95 -27.08
C SER A 141 -4.74 -9.80 -26.03
N GLU A 142 -4.39 -9.93 -24.75
CA GLU A 142 -5.30 -9.73 -23.61
C GLU A 142 -5.28 -8.27 -23.13
N GLY A 143 -4.49 -7.42 -23.78
CA GLY A 143 -4.33 -6.01 -23.44
C GLY A 143 -3.47 -5.79 -22.19
N ILE A 144 -2.58 -6.73 -21.84
CA ILE A 144 -1.64 -6.60 -20.70
C ILE A 144 -0.30 -6.04 -21.19
N LEU A 145 0.26 -5.08 -20.44
CA LEU A 145 1.56 -4.49 -20.75
C LEU A 145 2.67 -5.56 -20.75
N VAL A 146 3.43 -5.61 -21.84
CA VAL A 146 4.53 -6.55 -22.04
C VAL A 146 5.85 -5.95 -21.52
N GLY A 147 6.66 -6.79 -20.87
CA GLY A 147 7.98 -6.42 -20.37
C GLY A 147 7.97 -5.71 -19.01
N LYS A 148 9.08 -5.04 -18.69
CA LYS A 148 9.23 -4.34 -17.40
C LYS A 148 8.57 -2.98 -17.45
N VAL A 149 7.68 -2.71 -16.49
CA VAL A 149 6.95 -1.44 -16.33
C VAL A 149 7.90 -0.23 -16.40
N THR A 150 9.03 -0.30 -15.71
CA THR A 150 10.05 0.77 -15.64
C THR A 150 10.77 1.06 -16.95
N HIS A 151 10.72 0.14 -17.92
CA HIS A 151 11.30 0.31 -19.25
C HIS A 151 10.23 0.56 -20.32
N THR A 152 9.16 -0.23 -20.33
CA THR A 152 8.14 -0.20 -21.39
C THR A 152 7.31 1.09 -21.34
N LEU A 153 6.83 1.50 -20.16
CA LEU A 153 5.96 2.68 -20.07
C LEU A 153 6.63 3.99 -20.47
N PRO A 154 7.89 4.30 -20.08
CA PRO A 154 8.56 5.49 -20.58
C PRO A 154 8.68 5.53 -22.12
N VAL A 155 8.96 4.38 -22.75
CA VAL A 155 9.02 4.28 -24.21
C VAL A 155 7.64 4.55 -24.81
N LEU A 156 6.60 3.87 -24.30
CA LEU A 156 5.22 4.08 -24.73
C LEU A 156 4.80 5.55 -24.59
N PHE A 157 5.04 6.18 -23.44
CA PHE A 157 4.68 7.60 -23.23
C PHE A 157 5.40 8.51 -24.21
N SER A 158 6.70 8.29 -24.46
CA SER A 158 7.43 9.06 -25.47
C SER A 158 6.87 8.88 -26.89
N GLU A 159 6.42 7.68 -27.25
CA GLU A 159 5.80 7.43 -28.56
C GLU A 159 4.42 8.11 -28.66
N LEU A 160 3.59 8.03 -27.62
CA LEU A 160 2.29 8.73 -27.56
C LEU A 160 2.44 10.26 -27.61
N GLU A 161 3.48 10.81 -27.00
CA GLU A 161 3.81 12.24 -27.05
C GLU A 161 4.25 12.72 -28.44
N ARG A 162 4.69 11.81 -29.31
CA ARG A 162 5.06 12.13 -30.71
C ARG A 162 3.87 12.07 -31.66
N LEU A 163 2.73 11.51 -31.22
CA LEU A 163 1.52 11.48 -32.03
C LEU A 163 0.92 12.88 -32.24
N PRO A 164 0.29 13.13 -33.39
CA PRO A 164 -0.53 14.32 -33.61
C PRO A 164 -1.60 14.47 -32.52
N ALA A 165 -1.98 15.72 -32.19
CA ALA A 165 -2.95 15.99 -31.12
C ALA A 165 -4.28 15.22 -31.29
N ALA A 166 -4.79 15.14 -32.53
CA ALA A 166 -6.03 14.42 -32.83
C ALA A 166 -5.96 12.90 -32.58
N GLU A 167 -4.77 12.29 -32.69
CA GLU A 167 -4.56 10.86 -32.37
C GLU A 167 -4.33 10.69 -30.87
N ARG A 168 -3.60 11.62 -30.23
CA ARG A 168 -3.36 11.61 -28.79
C ARG A 168 -4.63 11.75 -27.98
N GLU A 169 -5.59 12.55 -28.43
CA GLU A 169 -6.90 12.72 -27.78
C GLU A 169 -7.75 11.44 -27.81
N GLN A 170 -7.41 10.45 -28.66
CA GLN A 170 -8.12 9.17 -28.73
C GLN A 170 -7.69 8.18 -27.65
N ILE A 171 -6.61 8.47 -26.91
CA ILE A 171 -6.11 7.61 -25.83
C ILE A 171 -5.93 8.38 -24.52
N HIS A 172 -6.40 7.77 -23.44
CA HIS A 172 -6.24 8.32 -22.10
C HIS A 172 -5.35 7.40 -21.25
N VAL A 173 -4.33 7.95 -20.63
CA VAL A 173 -3.53 7.24 -19.61
C VAL A 173 -3.99 7.70 -18.24
N GLU A 174 -4.45 6.77 -17.42
CA GLU A 174 -4.88 7.10 -16.06
C GLU A 174 -3.71 7.56 -15.19
N GLN A 175 -3.98 8.52 -14.29
CA GLN A 175 -2.99 8.96 -13.30
C GLN A 175 -2.43 7.81 -12.45
N ALA A 176 -3.24 6.79 -12.15
CA ALA A 176 -2.81 5.62 -11.39
C ALA A 176 -1.66 4.84 -12.08
N VAL A 177 -1.59 4.87 -13.42
CA VAL A 177 -0.50 4.22 -14.18
C VAL A 177 0.80 5.00 -14.02
N HIS A 178 0.74 6.34 -14.06
CA HIS A 178 1.90 7.19 -13.79
C HIS A 178 2.39 7.03 -12.34
N ASP A 179 1.49 6.99 -11.37
CA ASP A 179 1.83 6.79 -9.96
C ASP A 179 2.47 5.41 -9.74
N TYR A 180 1.96 4.37 -10.43
CA TYR A 180 2.51 3.03 -10.38
C TYR A 180 3.92 2.95 -11.01
N LEU A 181 4.12 3.56 -12.18
CA LEU A 181 5.45 3.67 -12.81
C LEU A 181 6.44 4.33 -11.85
N LYS A 182 6.07 5.46 -11.25
CA LYS A 182 6.91 6.17 -10.28
C LYS A 182 7.25 5.30 -9.08
N LYS A 183 6.27 4.56 -8.52
CA LYS A 183 6.53 3.60 -7.42
C LYS A 183 7.54 2.52 -7.84
N GLN A 184 7.43 1.97 -9.05
CA GLN A 184 8.36 0.94 -9.52
C GLN A 184 9.77 1.49 -9.76
N GLN A 185 9.88 2.69 -10.35
CA GLN A 185 11.17 3.36 -10.54
C GLN A 185 11.83 3.70 -9.20
N ASP A 186 11.07 4.16 -8.21
CA ASP A 186 11.56 4.41 -6.86
C ASP A 186 12.16 3.15 -6.22
N ILE A 187 11.51 1.99 -6.38
CA ILE A 187 11.98 0.71 -5.86
C ILE A 187 13.32 0.33 -6.52
N GLU A 188 13.39 0.37 -7.86
CA GLU A 188 14.62 0.05 -8.60
C GLU A 188 15.76 1.01 -8.25
N ALA A 189 15.47 2.32 -8.14
CA ALA A 189 16.46 3.33 -7.78
C ALA A 189 17.04 3.09 -6.38
N ILE A 190 16.22 2.67 -5.42
CA ILE A 190 16.67 2.36 -4.06
C ILE A 190 17.58 1.13 -4.05
N GLU A 191 17.24 0.08 -4.79
CA GLU A 191 18.09 -1.10 -4.92
C GLU A 191 19.43 -0.77 -5.57
N GLN A 192 19.42 0.00 -6.66
CA GLN A 192 20.64 0.46 -7.31
C GLN A 192 21.50 1.29 -6.36
N GLN A 193 20.87 2.19 -5.60
CA GLN A 193 21.61 3.01 -4.65
C GLN A 193 22.16 2.20 -3.47
N LYS A 194 21.45 1.16 -3.00
CA LYS A 194 21.98 0.22 -2.00
C LYS A 194 23.25 -0.45 -2.52
N ARG A 195 23.22 -0.97 -3.75
CA ARG A 195 24.40 -1.61 -4.38
C ARG A 195 25.56 -0.63 -4.51
N TRP A 196 25.29 0.57 -5.01
CA TRP A 196 26.30 1.63 -5.11
C TRP A 196 26.88 1.99 -3.74
N PHE A 197 26.04 2.16 -2.72
CA PHE A 197 26.48 2.50 -1.37
C PHE A 197 27.41 1.42 -0.80
N LEU A 198 27.05 0.15 -0.95
CA LEU A 198 27.88 -0.98 -0.50
C LEU A 198 29.24 -1.02 -1.22
N ASP A 199 29.26 -0.80 -2.53
CA ASP A 199 30.52 -0.67 -3.30
C ASP A 199 31.40 0.49 -2.80
N GLN A 200 30.79 1.62 -2.42
CA GLN A 200 31.54 2.74 -1.83
C GLN A 200 32.06 2.45 -0.42
N VAL A 201 31.34 1.64 0.37
CA VAL A 201 31.81 1.17 1.68
C VAL A 201 33.00 0.23 1.51
N GLU A 202 32.93 -0.71 0.56
CA GLU A 202 34.03 -1.64 0.25
C GLU A 202 35.29 -0.91 -0.23
N LYS A 203 35.13 0.16 -1.01
CA LYS A 203 36.23 1.04 -1.46
C LYS A 203 36.77 1.98 -0.36
N GLY A 204 36.15 2.02 0.81
CA GLY A 204 36.52 2.91 1.91
C GLY A 204 36.12 4.38 1.72
N ASN A 205 35.33 4.70 0.68
CA ASN A 205 34.84 6.06 0.41
C ASN A 205 33.65 6.45 1.29
N ARG A 206 32.96 5.45 1.87
CA ARG A 206 31.84 5.63 2.80
C ARG A 206 31.99 4.68 3.97
N SER A 207 31.25 4.97 5.04
CA SER A 207 31.29 4.21 6.28
C SER A 207 29.88 3.99 6.82
N LEU A 208 29.67 2.82 7.41
CA LEU A 208 28.46 2.49 8.18
C LEU A 208 28.53 2.99 9.63
N ASN A 209 29.68 3.53 10.05
CA ASN A 209 29.85 4.18 11.36
C ASN A 209 29.20 5.57 11.36
N VAL A 210 27.88 5.61 11.26
CA VAL A 210 27.05 6.83 11.26
C VAL A 210 26.69 7.33 12.66
N ILE A 211 27.07 6.58 13.70
CA ILE A 211 26.82 6.87 15.11
C ILE A 211 28.12 6.78 15.92
N ALA A 212 28.08 7.25 17.17
CA ALA A 212 29.24 7.32 18.06
C ALA A 212 29.79 5.97 18.55
N THR A 213 29.14 4.84 18.23
CA THR A 213 29.53 3.50 18.67
C THR A 213 29.59 2.57 17.48
N PRO A 214 30.63 1.73 17.32
CA PRO A 214 30.69 0.76 16.24
C PRO A 214 29.53 -0.24 16.36
N LEU A 215 28.92 -0.56 15.23
CA LEU A 215 27.85 -1.55 15.12
C LEU A 215 28.45 -2.96 15.01
N TYR A 216 27.73 -3.96 15.52
CA TYR A 216 28.06 -5.34 15.19
C TYR A 216 27.66 -5.67 13.74
N PRO A 217 28.28 -6.66 13.07
CA PRO A 217 27.96 -6.99 11.68
C PRO A 217 26.46 -7.24 11.41
N TYR A 218 25.78 -7.96 12.31
CA TYR A 218 24.32 -8.18 12.17
C TYR A 218 23.50 -6.89 12.34
N GLN A 219 23.98 -5.92 13.13
CA GLN A 219 23.32 -4.63 13.30
C GLN A 219 23.50 -3.76 12.06
N GLU A 220 24.64 -3.87 11.37
CA GLU A 220 24.85 -3.20 10.08
C GLU A 220 23.87 -3.70 9.02
N GLU A 221 23.63 -5.02 8.96
CA GLU A 221 22.62 -5.60 8.08
C GLU A 221 21.22 -5.06 8.38
N GLY A 222 20.83 -5.00 9.66
CA GLY A 222 19.54 -4.43 10.07
C GLY A 222 19.41 -2.93 9.78
N VAL A 223 20.50 -2.16 9.93
CA VAL A 223 20.56 -0.74 9.52
C VAL A 223 20.35 -0.57 8.03
N LEU A 224 21.02 -1.38 7.21
CA LEU A 224 20.87 -1.38 5.75
C LEU A 224 19.46 -1.80 5.33
N HIS A 225 18.88 -2.81 5.99
CA HIS A 225 17.51 -3.25 5.77
C HIS A 225 16.50 -2.12 6.02
N LEU A 226 16.63 -1.42 7.16
CA LEU A 226 15.76 -0.29 7.50
C LEU A 226 15.95 0.89 6.53
N ALA A 227 17.19 1.36 6.32
CA ALA A 227 17.47 2.55 5.53
C ALA A 227 17.08 2.39 4.04
N PHE A 228 17.28 1.19 3.47
CA PHE A 228 16.95 0.92 2.06
C PHE A 228 15.60 0.22 1.89
N GLY A 229 14.91 -0.21 2.95
CA GLY A 229 13.59 -0.84 2.84
C GLY A 229 12.41 0.14 2.72
N ARG A 230 12.66 1.47 2.87
CA ARG A 230 11.66 2.53 3.06
C ARG A 230 10.76 2.30 4.28
N ARG A 231 9.82 1.37 4.13
CA ARG A 231 8.89 0.92 5.16
C ARG A 231 9.25 -0.54 5.46
N ALA A 232 9.90 -0.79 6.59
CA ALA A 232 10.52 -2.06 6.91
C ALA A 232 10.23 -2.47 8.36
N MET A 233 10.14 -3.79 8.57
CA MET A 233 10.09 -4.38 9.91
C MET A 233 11.47 -4.89 10.29
N LEU A 234 11.92 -4.58 11.50
CA LEU A 234 13.07 -5.19 12.15
C LEU A 234 12.56 -6.04 13.32
N ALA A 235 12.71 -7.35 13.16
CA ALA A 235 12.13 -8.35 14.05
C ALA A 235 13.19 -9.14 14.84
N ASP A 236 14.33 -8.51 15.13
CA ASP A 236 15.43 -9.10 15.89
C ASP A 236 15.02 -9.42 17.32
N ASP A 237 15.61 -10.47 17.90
CA ASP A 237 15.38 -10.87 19.28
C ASP A 237 15.61 -9.72 20.30
N MET A 238 14.94 -9.84 21.44
CA MET A 238 15.12 -8.91 22.56
C MET A 238 16.58 -8.88 23.01
N GLY A 239 17.14 -7.67 23.17
CA GLY A 239 18.53 -7.50 23.59
C GLY A 239 19.55 -7.32 22.45
N LEU A 240 19.18 -7.56 21.19
CA LEU A 240 20.08 -7.39 20.02
C LEU A 240 20.28 -5.92 19.58
N GLY A 241 19.72 -4.96 20.33
CA GLY A 241 19.94 -3.54 20.07
C GLY A 241 19.12 -2.95 18.92
N LYS A 242 17.83 -3.32 18.78
CA LYS A 242 16.93 -2.72 17.77
C LYS A 242 16.90 -1.18 17.82
N THR A 243 16.95 -0.60 19.01
CA THR A 243 16.97 0.86 19.20
C THR A 243 18.20 1.49 18.55
N VAL A 244 19.40 0.94 18.80
CA VAL A 244 20.63 1.49 18.20
C VAL A 244 20.64 1.33 16.67
N GLN A 245 20.12 0.21 16.16
CA GLN A 245 19.96 0.00 14.71
C GLN A 245 18.99 1.02 14.09
N ALA A 246 17.84 1.27 14.73
CA ALA A 246 16.86 2.23 14.22
C ALA A 246 17.40 3.67 14.23
N ILE A 247 18.14 4.05 15.28
CA ILE A 247 18.81 5.35 15.38
C ILE A 247 19.88 5.48 14.30
N ALA A 248 20.71 4.46 14.09
CA ALA A 248 21.73 4.45 13.06
C ALA A 248 21.13 4.51 11.64
N ALA A 249 20.04 3.77 11.38
CA ALA A 249 19.32 3.83 10.11
C ALA A 249 18.73 5.23 9.84
N ALA A 250 18.18 5.89 10.86
CA ALA A 250 17.69 7.26 10.75
C ALA A 250 18.83 8.27 10.48
N ALA A 251 19.99 8.11 11.15
CA ALA A 251 21.17 8.92 10.91
C ALA A 251 21.74 8.70 9.49
N LEU A 252 21.76 7.45 9.01
CA LEU A 252 22.14 7.12 7.64
C LEU A 252 21.18 7.76 6.64
N LEU A 253 19.86 7.69 6.88
CA LEU A 253 18.88 8.38 6.04
C LEU A 253 19.08 9.90 6.04
N LYS A 254 19.49 10.53 7.15
CA LYS A 254 19.84 11.95 7.16
C LYS A 254 20.97 12.24 6.16
N GLN A 255 22.02 11.42 6.16
CA GLN A 255 23.16 11.60 5.24
C GLN A 255 22.80 11.27 3.78
N LEU A 256 21.96 10.26 3.55
CA LEU A 256 21.66 9.75 2.21
C LEU A 256 20.50 10.46 1.51
N ARG A 257 19.57 11.04 2.27
CA ARG A 257 18.27 11.54 1.79
C ARG A 257 17.85 12.87 2.40
N ASP A 258 18.67 13.42 3.28
CA ASP A 258 18.39 14.68 3.94
C ASP A 258 17.02 14.71 4.62
N ILE A 259 16.61 13.59 5.23
CA ILE A 259 15.40 13.58 6.06
C ILE A 259 15.54 14.60 7.19
N GLU A 260 14.45 15.20 7.66
CA GLU A 260 14.51 16.29 8.63
C GLU A 260 13.82 15.93 9.94
N HIS A 261 12.69 15.21 9.88
CA HIS A 261 11.88 14.92 11.06
C HIS A 261 11.54 13.44 11.17
N VAL A 262 11.94 12.85 12.28
CA VAL A 262 11.66 11.48 12.70
C VAL A 262 10.67 11.50 13.86
N LEU A 263 9.58 10.75 13.72
CA LEU A 263 8.62 10.50 14.79
C LEU A 263 8.88 9.11 15.38
N VAL A 264 9.24 9.03 16.65
CA VAL A 264 9.33 7.77 17.39
C VAL A 264 8.08 7.61 18.23
N VAL A 265 7.34 6.52 18.01
CA VAL A 265 6.17 6.13 18.80
C VAL A 265 6.53 4.88 19.59
N CYS A 266 6.59 4.99 20.91
CA CYS A 266 6.99 3.91 21.80
C CYS A 266 6.02 3.77 23.00
N PRO A 267 6.10 2.71 23.82
CA PRO A 267 5.43 2.67 25.11
C PRO A 267 5.77 3.90 25.97
N ALA A 268 4.82 4.37 26.79
CA ALA A 268 5.02 5.55 27.63
C ALA A 268 6.25 5.46 28.55
N SER A 269 6.56 4.27 29.04
CA SER A 269 7.73 3.98 29.88
C SER A 269 9.06 4.12 29.15
N LEU A 270 9.08 4.05 27.81
CA LEU A 270 10.31 4.07 27.01
C LEU A 270 10.66 5.44 26.43
N LYS A 271 9.78 6.45 26.51
CA LYS A 271 10.00 7.77 25.89
C LYS A 271 11.34 8.41 26.28
N HIS A 272 11.61 8.50 27.58
CA HIS A 272 12.84 9.11 28.09
C HIS A 272 14.07 8.22 27.90
N GLN A 273 13.87 6.90 27.79
CA GLN A 273 14.95 5.98 27.44
C GLN A 273 15.39 6.21 25.99
N TRP A 274 14.45 6.25 25.04
CA TRP A 274 14.71 6.61 23.64
C TRP A 274 15.45 7.93 23.51
N ALA A 275 14.96 8.99 24.17
CA ALA A 275 15.62 10.28 24.14
C ALA A 275 17.06 10.26 24.70
N ARG A 276 17.34 9.40 25.69
CA ARG A 276 18.68 9.22 26.25
C ARG A 276 19.60 8.47 25.30
N GLU A 277 19.10 7.39 24.68
CA GLU A 277 19.85 6.60 23.70
C GLU A 277 20.18 7.42 22.45
N ILE A 278 19.24 8.22 21.95
CA ILE A 278 19.48 9.13 20.82
C ILE A 278 20.61 10.12 21.13
N ARG A 279 20.58 10.76 22.31
CA ARG A 279 21.65 11.69 22.75
C ARG A 279 22.98 10.99 22.97
N ARG A 280 22.97 9.71 23.34
CA ARG A 280 24.17 8.91 23.55
C ARG A 280 24.83 8.53 22.22
N PHE A 281 24.04 8.11 21.24
CA PHE A 281 24.56 7.55 19.99
C PHE A 281 24.74 8.58 18.88
N THR A 282 24.04 9.71 18.92
CA THR A 282 24.06 10.72 17.84
C THR A 282 24.11 12.14 18.39
N SER A 283 24.59 13.08 17.58
CA SER A 283 24.51 14.53 17.83
C SER A 283 23.20 15.15 17.34
N LEU A 284 22.29 14.36 16.77
CA LEU A 284 21.03 14.84 16.20
C LEU A 284 20.08 15.28 17.32
N SER A 285 19.33 16.36 17.10
CA SER A 285 18.47 16.93 18.12
C SER A 285 17.30 16.00 18.45
N VAL A 286 16.89 15.99 19.72
CA VAL A 286 15.78 15.16 20.20
C VAL A 286 14.92 15.87 21.23
N GLN A 287 13.61 15.76 21.06
CA GLN A 287 12.61 16.17 22.04
C GLN A 287 11.63 15.05 22.38
N VAL A 288 11.04 15.14 23.58
CA VAL A 288 9.94 14.28 24.01
C VAL A 288 8.66 15.10 23.96
N ILE A 289 7.68 14.63 23.18
CA ILE A 289 6.37 15.27 23.08
C ILE A 289 5.51 14.80 24.25
N GLU A 290 5.18 15.72 25.14
CA GLU A 290 4.37 15.46 26.33
C GLU A 290 3.74 16.73 26.90
N GLY A 291 2.97 16.56 27.98
CA GLY A 291 2.23 17.65 28.61
C GLY A 291 0.81 17.80 28.06
N ASN A 292 0.17 18.89 28.47
CA ASN A 292 -1.19 19.22 28.07
C ASN A 292 -1.25 19.70 26.59
N PRO A 293 -2.44 19.84 25.98
CA PRO A 293 -2.56 20.20 24.57
C PRO A 293 -1.85 21.51 24.16
N LEU A 294 -1.80 22.52 25.06
CA LEU A 294 -1.12 23.79 24.77
C LEU A 294 0.39 23.59 24.69
N GLN A 295 0.97 22.86 25.66
CA GLN A 295 2.39 22.53 25.67
C GLN A 295 2.79 21.72 24.43
N ARG A 296 2.00 20.70 24.07
CA ARG A 296 2.27 19.88 22.88
C ARG A 296 2.20 20.67 21.59
N ARG A 297 1.26 21.62 21.49
CA ARG A 297 1.16 22.51 20.31
C ARG A 297 2.44 23.30 20.07
N ASP A 298 3.11 23.76 21.13
CA ASP A 298 4.37 24.48 20.99
C ASP A 298 5.52 23.54 20.58
N LEU A 299 5.54 22.31 21.09
CA LEU A 299 6.50 21.26 20.64
C LEU A 299 6.29 20.89 19.15
N TYR A 300 5.04 20.85 18.67
CA TYR A 300 4.74 20.58 17.26
C TYR A 300 5.12 21.74 16.32
N ARG A 301 5.26 22.96 16.85
CA ARG A 301 5.72 24.12 16.07
C ARG A 301 7.23 24.12 15.85
N ASP A 302 7.98 23.58 16.80
CA ASP A 302 9.45 23.51 16.78
C ASP A 302 9.91 22.05 16.77
N LEU A 303 9.66 21.37 15.64
CA LEU A 303 10.05 19.97 15.48
C LEU A 303 11.57 19.82 15.45
N GLN A 304 12.08 18.90 16.27
CA GLN A 304 13.48 18.51 16.26
C GLN A 304 13.72 17.40 15.23
N PHE A 305 14.96 16.94 15.10
CA PHE A 305 15.25 15.81 14.23
C PHE A 305 14.55 14.54 14.72
N PHE A 306 14.68 14.19 16.01
CA PHE A 306 13.89 13.13 16.65
C PHE A 306 12.80 13.71 17.56
N ASN A 307 11.58 13.21 17.41
CA ASN A 307 10.41 13.59 18.19
C ASN A 307 9.81 12.32 18.80
N VAL A 308 9.93 12.14 20.12
CA VAL A 308 9.53 10.91 20.80
C VAL A 308 8.19 11.09 21.51
N MET A 309 7.22 10.23 21.21
CA MET A 309 5.90 10.25 21.84
C MET A 309 5.40 8.83 22.14
N ASN A 310 4.32 8.72 22.92
CA ASN A 310 3.68 7.46 23.19
C ASN A 310 2.46 7.19 22.31
N TYR A 311 2.12 5.91 22.16
CA TYR A 311 0.99 5.40 21.37
C TYR A 311 -0.33 6.13 21.66
N GLU A 312 -0.63 6.40 22.93
CA GLU A 312 -1.89 7.02 23.33
C GLU A 312 -2.02 8.47 22.84
N LEU A 313 -0.91 9.23 22.77
CA LEU A 313 -0.95 10.61 22.26
C LEU A 313 -1.25 10.66 20.76
N VAL A 314 -0.85 9.65 19.98
CA VAL A 314 -1.19 9.58 18.55
C VAL A 314 -2.70 9.54 18.33
N HIS A 315 -3.44 8.89 19.23
CA HIS A 315 -4.89 8.84 19.16
C HIS A 315 -5.53 10.23 19.29
N TYR A 316 -4.99 11.06 20.18
CA TYR A 316 -5.52 12.39 20.47
C TYR A 316 -5.06 13.45 19.47
N ASP A 317 -3.83 13.33 18.97
CA ASP A 317 -3.17 14.38 18.19
C ASP A 317 -3.01 14.01 16.70
N GLU A 318 -3.73 12.99 16.20
CA GLU A 318 -3.63 12.48 14.82
C GLU A 318 -3.71 13.60 13.76
N GLU A 319 -4.68 14.52 13.88
CA GLU A 319 -4.85 15.60 12.91
C GLU A 319 -3.63 16.51 12.87
N GLU A 320 -3.07 16.85 14.03
CA GLU A 320 -1.90 17.70 14.12
C GLU A 320 -0.67 16.98 13.57
N LEU A 321 -0.49 15.70 13.89
CA LEU A 321 0.60 14.87 13.36
C LEU A 321 0.53 14.76 11.83
N ASN A 322 -0.66 14.59 11.24
CA ASN A 322 -0.83 14.50 9.79
C ASN A 322 -0.65 15.85 9.07
N ARG A 323 -0.77 16.99 9.78
CA ARG A 323 -0.42 18.32 9.25
C ARG A 323 1.10 18.54 9.23
N ARG A 324 1.86 17.79 10.02
CA ARG A 324 3.33 17.88 10.07
C ARG A 324 3.94 16.89 9.07
N ARG A 325 5.11 17.27 8.54
CA ARG A 325 5.89 16.41 7.65
C ARG A 325 6.89 15.62 8.46
N PHE A 326 6.55 14.37 8.79
CA PHE A 326 7.51 13.40 9.31
C PHE A 326 8.04 12.53 8.16
N ASP A 327 9.34 12.57 7.93
CA ASP A 327 10.00 11.80 6.87
C ASP A 327 10.17 10.33 7.23
N LEU A 328 10.26 10.03 8.53
CA LEU A 328 10.35 8.67 9.07
C LEU A 328 9.47 8.53 10.31
N ILE A 329 8.70 7.43 10.37
CA ILE A 329 8.00 7.01 11.59
C ILE A 329 8.62 5.72 12.11
N ILE A 330 9.06 5.71 13.36
CA ILE A 330 9.57 4.52 14.05
C ILE A 330 8.51 4.07 15.06
N LEU A 331 7.99 2.86 14.90
CA LEU A 331 7.11 2.21 15.86
C LEU A 331 7.92 1.22 16.68
N ASP A 332 8.11 1.50 17.96
CA ASP A 332 8.77 0.59 18.89
C ASP A 332 7.75 -0.27 19.63
N GLU A 333 8.10 -1.51 19.93
CA GLU A 333 7.20 -2.52 20.51
C GLU A 333 5.87 -2.60 19.74
N ALA A 334 5.97 -2.83 18.42
CA ALA A 334 4.86 -2.77 17.48
C ALA A 334 3.73 -3.79 17.75
N GLN A 335 3.93 -4.76 18.64
CA GLN A 335 2.84 -5.60 19.15
C GLN A 335 1.72 -4.76 19.80
N ARG A 336 1.98 -3.50 20.18
CA ARG A 336 0.94 -2.54 20.61
C ARG A 336 -0.15 -2.29 19.56
N ILE A 337 0.14 -2.47 18.26
CA ILE A 337 -0.83 -2.29 17.16
C ILE A 337 -1.33 -3.61 16.57
N LYS A 338 -1.11 -4.73 17.27
CA LYS A 338 -1.53 -6.06 16.80
C LYS A 338 -3.03 -6.22 16.61
N ASN A 339 -3.83 -5.54 17.43
CA ASN A 339 -5.28 -5.56 17.32
C ASN A 339 -5.79 -4.39 16.47
N TRP A 340 -6.07 -4.69 15.19
CA TRP A 340 -6.59 -3.73 14.20
C TRP A 340 -7.92 -3.08 14.58
N ARG A 341 -8.68 -3.64 15.53
CA ARG A 341 -9.97 -3.08 15.99
C ARG A 341 -9.81 -1.94 17.00
N THR A 342 -8.61 -1.75 17.54
CA THR A 342 -8.37 -0.69 18.51
C THR A 342 -8.33 0.67 17.81
N LYS A 343 -8.90 1.70 18.44
CA LYS A 343 -8.83 3.06 17.91
C LYS A 343 -7.38 3.52 17.75
N THR A 344 -6.48 3.13 18.65
CA THR A 344 -5.06 3.47 18.55
C THR A 344 -4.39 2.87 17.31
N ALA A 345 -4.62 1.59 17.01
CA ALA A 345 -4.06 0.96 15.81
C ALA A 345 -4.61 1.58 14.53
N ASP A 346 -5.91 1.90 14.48
CA ASP A 346 -6.52 2.59 13.34
C ASP A 346 -5.88 3.97 13.10
N ARG A 347 -5.67 4.77 14.17
CA ARG A 347 -5.06 6.10 14.08
C ARG A 347 -3.59 6.05 13.66
N ILE A 348 -2.82 5.10 14.19
CA ILE A 348 -1.42 4.90 13.78
C ILE A 348 -1.31 4.52 12.31
N LYS A 349 -2.20 3.65 11.82
CA LYS A 349 -2.24 3.25 10.41
C LYS A 349 -2.54 4.38 9.44
N ARG A 350 -3.09 5.50 9.94
CA ARG A 350 -3.38 6.69 9.14
C ARG A 350 -2.21 7.66 9.05
N LEU A 351 -1.20 7.52 9.92
CA LEU A 351 0.01 8.33 9.83
C LEU A 351 0.73 8.04 8.51
N ARG A 352 1.06 9.11 7.77
CA ARG A 352 1.71 9.01 6.46
C ARG A 352 3.15 9.47 6.56
N SER A 353 4.06 8.65 6.02
CA SER A 353 5.47 8.98 5.94
C SER A 353 6.15 8.19 4.83
N PRO A 354 7.12 8.78 4.09
CA PRO A 354 7.89 8.06 3.07
C PRO A 354 8.66 6.85 3.63
N TYR A 355 9.07 6.92 4.89
CA TYR A 355 9.78 5.84 5.60
C TYR A 355 9.01 5.41 6.85
N ALA A 356 9.09 4.12 7.19
CA ALA A 356 8.53 3.61 8.44
C ALA A 356 9.34 2.42 8.96
N PHE A 357 9.81 2.48 10.20
CA PHE A 357 10.51 1.37 10.85
C PHE A 357 9.59 0.76 11.89
N VAL A 358 9.35 -0.53 11.78
CA VAL A 358 8.55 -1.28 12.76
C VAL A 358 9.48 -2.18 13.54
N LEU A 359 9.68 -1.90 14.82
CA LEU A 359 10.57 -2.65 15.69
C LEU A 359 9.74 -3.57 16.59
N THR A 360 10.08 -4.85 16.61
CA THR A 360 9.44 -5.83 17.48
C THR A 360 10.43 -6.93 17.86
N GLY A 361 10.44 -7.35 19.12
CA GLY A 361 11.19 -8.56 19.54
C GLY A 361 10.40 -9.85 19.34
N THR A 362 9.11 -9.73 19.04
CA THR A 362 8.15 -10.84 18.97
C THR A 362 7.15 -10.53 17.85
N PRO A 363 7.56 -10.58 16.57
CA PRO A 363 6.64 -10.28 15.44
C PRO A 363 5.42 -11.22 15.41
N LEU A 364 5.55 -12.41 15.98
CA LEU A 364 4.55 -13.47 16.08
C LEU A 364 4.48 -13.96 17.52
N GLU A 365 3.69 -13.30 18.37
CA GLU A 365 3.48 -13.78 19.75
C GLU A 365 2.52 -14.96 19.76
N ASN A 366 1.37 -14.85 19.07
CA ASN A 366 0.30 -15.85 19.19
C ASN A 366 -0.43 -16.19 17.88
N ARG A 367 -0.64 -15.23 16.98
CA ARG A 367 -1.52 -15.41 15.80
C ARG A 367 -0.99 -14.67 14.58
N LEU A 368 -1.12 -15.28 13.40
CA LEU A 368 -0.80 -14.64 12.11
C LEU A 368 -1.59 -13.34 11.87
N ASP A 369 -2.74 -13.15 12.53
CA ASP A 369 -3.54 -11.91 12.47
C ASP A 369 -2.78 -10.68 13.02
N GLU A 370 -1.89 -10.91 13.98
CA GLU A 370 -1.06 -9.86 14.59
C GLU A 370 -0.06 -9.33 13.55
N LEU A 371 0.59 -10.26 12.84
CA LEU A 371 1.47 -9.97 11.71
C LEU A 371 0.71 -9.22 10.61
N TYR A 372 -0.50 -9.68 10.28
CA TYR A 372 -1.35 -9.03 9.28
C TYR A 372 -1.63 -7.56 9.64
N SER A 373 -1.94 -7.27 10.90
CA SER A 373 -2.18 -5.89 11.36
C SER A 373 -0.93 -5.00 11.20
N ILE A 374 0.26 -5.54 11.49
CA ILE A 374 1.53 -4.82 11.36
C ILE A 374 1.84 -4.53 9.89
N PHE A 375 1.71 -5.52 9.00
CA PHE A 375 1.97 -5.33 7.57
C PHE A 375 1.00 -4.35 6.91
N GLN A 376 -0.23 -4.22 7.41
CA GLN A 376 -1.12 -3.15 6.95
C GLN A 376 -0.57 -1.75 7.21
N PHE A 377 0.25 -1.55 8.24
CA PHE A 377 0.96 -0.29 8.43
C PHE A 377 2.13 -0.18 7.44
N ILE A 378 2.90 -1.25 7.22
CA ILE A 378 4.08 -1.24 6.34
C ILE A 378 3.67 -1.06 4.87
N ASP A 379 2.99 -2.05 4.30
CA ASP A 379 2.37 -1.97 2.97
C ASP A 379 1.20 -2.99 2.93
N PRO A 380 -0.06 -2.52 2.82
CA PRO A 380 -1.23 -3.39 2.83
C PRO A 380 -1.32 -4.32 1.61
N THR A 381 -0.51 -4.09 0.57
CA THR A 381 -0.48 -4.95 -0.63
C THR A 381 0.36 -6.21 -0.43
N ILE A 382 1.29 -6.23 0.54
CA ILE A 382 2.19 -7.36 0.77
C ILE A 382 1.41 -8.63 1.08
N LEU A 383 0.47 -8.60 2.03
CA LEU A 383 -0.27 -9.80 2.47
C LEU A 383 -1.60 -10.02 1.73
N GLY A 384 -2.00 -9.09 0.87
CA GLY A 384 -3.29 -9.12 0.19
C GLY A 384 -4.48 -9.05 1.16
N PRO A 385 -5.69 -9.44 0.73
CA PRO A 385 -6.86 -9.39 1.58
C PRO A 385 -6.86 -10.44 2.68
N LEU A 386 -7.44 -10.09 3.82
CA LEU A 386 -7.54 -10.95 4.99
C LEU A 386 -8.20 -12.30 4.71
N TRP A 387 -9.21 -12.38 3.84
CA TRP A 387 -9.88 -13.65 3.53
C TRP A 387 -8.97 -14.64 2.80
N ARG A 388 -8.16 -14.15 1.84
CA ARG A 388 -7.21 -14.97 1.08
C ARG A 388 -6.00 -15.30 1.95
N PHE A 389 -5.53 -14.34 2.74
CA PHE A 389 -4.52 -14.58 3.77
C PHE A 389 -4.97 -15.70 4.72
N ASN A 390 -6.22 -15.63 5.17
CA ASN A 390 -6.77 -16.62 6.08
C ASN A 390 -6.85 -18.00 5.45
N GLU A 391 -7.40 -18.11 4.24
CA GLU A 391 -7.49 -19.39 3.54
C GLU A 391 -6.11 -19.97 3.20
N ARG A 392 -5.12 -19.12 2.91
CA ARG A 392 -3.77 -19.55 2.49
C ARG A 392 -2.90 -19.96 3.66
N TYR A 393 -3.00 -19.32 4.82
CA TYR A 393 -2.07 -19.53 5.94
C TYR A 393 -2.71 -20.11 7.22
N TYR A 394 -4.04 -20.12 7.34
CA TYR A 394 -4.72 -20.80 8.43
C TYR A 394 -5.31 -22.14 8.00
N GLU A 395 -5.23 -23.10 8.91
CA GLU A 395 -6.06 -24.30 8.88
C GLU A 395 -7.30 -24.03 9.72
N THR A 396 -8.47 -24.09 9.09
CA THR A 396 -9.73 -23.76 9.74
C THR A 396 -10.75 -24.88 9.60
N GLU A 397 -11.49 -25.13 10.68
CA GLU A 397 -12.65 -26.01 10.71
C GLU A 397 -13.93 -25.18 10.83
N ARG A 398 -14.92 -25.45 9.97
CA ARG A 398 -16.22 -24.77 10.05
C ARG A 398 -17.04 -25.40 11.17
N ARG A 399 -17.42 -24.59 12.17
CA ARG A 399 -18.33 -24.99 13.24
C ARG A 399 -19.76 -25.07 12.71
N SER A 400 -20.61 -25.84 13.41
CA SER A 400 -22.05 -25.91 13.18
C SER A 400 -22.75 -24.55 13.24
N SER A 401 -22.21 -23.59 13.99
CA SER A 401 -22.70 -22.20 14.05
C SER A 401 -22.37 -21.34 12.82
N GLY A 402 -21.67 -21.89 11.83
CA GLY A 402 -21.19 -21.16 10.65
C GLY A 402 -19.88 -20.37 10.87
N SER A 403 -19.38 -20.30 12.10
CA SER A 403 -18.07 -19.69 12.43
C SER A 403 -16.90 -20.63 12.14
N TYR A 404 -15.73 -20.10 11.83
CA TYR A 404 -14.51 -20.88 11.62
C TYR A 404 -13.65 -20.94 12.89
N LYS A 405 -13.23 -22.14 13.28
CA LYS A 405 -12.24 -22.39 14.33
C LYS A 405 -10.87 -22.58 13.68
N VAL A 406 -9.86 -21.84 14.14
CA VAL A 406 -8.47 -22.07 13.75
C VAL A 406 -7.96 -23.34 14.43
N LEU A 407 -7.47 -24.28 13.63
CA LEU A 407 -6.82 -25.52 14.08
C LEU A 407 -5.29 -25.41 14.07
N GLY A 408 -4.74 -24.66 13.12
CA GLY A 408 -3.30 -24.54 12.93
C GLY A 408 -2.93 -23.55 11.83
N HIS A 409 -1.68 -23.65 11.37
CA HIS A 409 -1.10 -22.80 10.33
C HIS A 409 -0.48 -23.65 9.22
N LYS A 410 -0.54 -23.17 7.98
CA LYS A 410 0.03 -23.82 6.80
C LYS A 410 0.81 -22.80 5.95
N ASN A 411 1.64 -23.28 5.02
CA ASN A 411 2.41 -22.44 4.08
C ASN A 411 3.30 -21.36 4.74
N LEU A 412 3.84 -21.62 5.93
CA LEU A 412 4.65 -20.62 6.66
C LEU A 412 5.96 -20.27 5.95
N ASP A 413 6.60 -21.20 5.25
CA ASP A 413 7.81 -20.92 4.47
C ASP A 413 7.55 -20.01 3.27
N GLU A 414 6.35 -20.09 2.70
CA GLU A 414 5.92 -19.15 1.68
C GLU A 414 5.68 -17.77 2.27
N LEU A 415 4.98 -17.69 3.42
CA LEU A 415 4.78 -16.43 4.13
C LEU A 415 6.11 -15.75 4.46
N ARG A 416 7.10 -16.51 4.94
CA ARG A 416 8.45 -16.02 5.26
C ARG A 416 9.24 -15.50 4.05
N ARG A 417 8.98 -15.99 2.84
CA ARG A 417 9.62 -15.48 1.62
C ARG A 417 8.93 -14.22 1.09
N ARG A 418 7.67 -14.01 1.47
CA ARG A 418 6.83 -12.92 0.99
C ARG A 418 6.98 -11.65 1.83
N ILE A 419 7.30 -11.81 3.12
CA ILE A 419 7.61 -10.73 4.06
C ILE A 419 9.11 -10.56 4.20
#